data_AF-A0A4P2Q1J5-F1
#
_entry.id   AF-A0A4P2Q1J5-F1
#
_cell.length_a   1.000
_cell.length_b   1.000
_cell.length_c   1.000
_cell.angle_alpha   90.00
_cell.angle_beta   90.00
_cell.angle_gamma   90.00
#
_symmetry.space_group_name_H-M   'P 1'
#
loop_
_entity.id
_entity.type
_entity.pdbx_description
1 polymer ?
#
loop_
_entity_poly.entity_id
_entity_poly.type
_entity_poly.pdbx_seq_one_letter_code
_entity_poly.pdbx_strand_id
1 'polypeptide(L)'
;MTRRVLLRIFYLALPPLFVLLAVILIPVVIASRVGSRGRPWRPEAWRKISYGSRYFRSSFRGRLGDIVEAVDVVREFLLPLLVTLAAVCVLGGLLARFLGLGIPSWAAALPEGSWLSLLPSDVAWLPAGERLGFGSGAALILAACLAVALLGFGISLYTWLAFALGEATRVILRYGGAATLFPDPGDAIPGGRLVLCQISDLHLTAHGREPYEIEEGSASWPEAAPRPDTAELTGRLRRLVAEIAALNPPLVALTGDMTDLGEEAQWAELERALSGVPDSAHVLMVPGNHDVAINLGTSPDPDLKKRAEREQRFIDVLARVERGPFHPPLHAPARKRARRRLRARRRLRAIAALYPRRIELEGGIRVFGLNSNRYLSRFVGSNAIGQLGGGQLRRLARALDAGSGPVVVLLHHHVARLAGPLSLNDTFQIAMDGTRLLELLAAYQQKNPARNSALVLHGHKHLAFFGHYRSKTGGRVSVYAHPSSTLGHETDGHLDGVARFAAVRLTEDGIWRVETHPLRPARDAAASPAAAVAAS
;
A
#
# COMPACT_ATOMS: atom_id res chain seq x y z
N MET A 1 -53.62 0.41 -40.50
CA MET A 1 -53.72 1.70 -39.78
C MET A 1 -53.28 1.61 -38.31
N THR A 2 -53.74 0.59 -37.58
CA THR A 2 -53.42 0.30 -36.17
C THR A 2 -51.92 0.22 -35.81
N ARG A 3 -51.08 -0.41 -36.65
CA ARG A 3 -49.62 -0.50 -36.41
C ARG A 3 -48.89 0.86 -36.44
N ARG A 4 -49.34 1.80 -37.28
CA ARG A 4 -48.77 3.17 -37.36
C ARG A 4 -49.23 4.06 -36.21
N VAL A 5 -50.45 3.84 -35.69
CA VAL A 5 -50.98 4.55 -34.53
C VAL A 5 -50.28 4.08 -33.25
N LEU A 6 -50.09 2.76 -33.08
CA LEU A 6 -49.33 2.19 -31.97
C LEU A 6 -47.86 2.65 -31.97
N LEU A 7 -47.19 2.66 -33.12
CA LEU A 7 -45.82 3.19 -33.21
C LEU A 7 -45.75 4.69 -32.87
N ARG A 8 -46.74 5.49 -33.28
CA ARG A 8 -46.81 6.92 -32.94
C ARG A 8 -47.02 7.14 -31.45
N ILE A 9 -47.92 6.38 -30.80
CA ILE A 9 -48.12 6.45 -29.35
C ILE A 9 -46.83 6.06 -28.62
N PHE A 10 -46.16 4.99 -29.07
CA PHE A 10 -44.89 4.54 -28.49
C PHE A 10 -43.75 5.54 -28.70
N TYR A 11 -43.72 6.29 -29.81
CA TYR A 11 -42.68 7.29 -30.07
C TYR A 11 -42.93 8.66 -29.41
N LEU A 12 -44.20 9.03 -29.22
CA LEU A 12 -44.59 10.37 -28.75
C LEU A 12 -44.80 10.42 -27.25
N ALA A 13 -45.29 9.34 -26.63
CA ALA A 13 -45.54 9.31 -25.19
C ALA A 13 -44.32 8.83 -24.39
N LEU A 14 -43.51 7.93 -24.95
CA LEU A 14 -42.47 7.23 -24.21
C LEU A 14 -41.26 8.12 -23.88
N PRO A 15 -40.73 8.98 -24.78
CA PRO A 15 -39.63 9.89 -24.43
C PRO A 15 -39.96 10.92 -23.33
N PRO A 16 -41.09 11.68 -23.39
CA PRO A 16 -41.45 12.57 -22.28
C PRO A 16 -41.79 11.79 -21.00
N LEU A 17 -42.36 10.58 -21.11
CA LEU A 17 -42.54 9.71 -19.95
C LEU A 17 -41.20 9.28 -19.33
N PHE A 18 -40.17 8.98 -20.14
CA PHE A 18 -38.83 8.66 -19.65
C PHE A 18 -38.10 9.87 -19.04
N VAL A 19 -38.27 11.07 -19.62
CA VAL A 19 -37.73 12.31 -19.05
C VAL A 19 -38.42 12.63 -17.73
N LEU A 20 -39.74 12.52 -17.66
CA LEU A 20 -40.52 12.69 -16.43
C LEU A 20 -40.13 11.64 -15.38
N LEU A 21 -39.99 10.37 -15.79
CA LEU A 21 -39.49 9.31 -14.91
C LEU A 21 -38.10 9.63 -14.39
N ALA A 22 -37.17 10.12 -15.23
CA ALA A 22 -35.82 10.47 -14.80
C ALA A 22 -35.84 11.66 -13.83
N VAL A 23 -36.60 12.72 -14.13
CA VAL A 23 -36.74 13.90 -13.26
C VAL A 23 -37.37 13.57 -11.91
N ILE A 24 -38.24 12.55 -11.84
CA ILE A 24 -38.88 12.10 -10.58
C ILE A 24 -38.01 11.05 -9.86
N LEU A 25 -37.47 10.06 -10.57
CA LEU A 25 -36.68 8.97 -9.99
C LEU A 25 -35.31 9.44 -9.51
N ILE A 26 -34.69 10.44 -10.14
CA ILE A 26 -33.38 10.94 -9.70
C ILE A 26 -33.48 11.51 -8.26
N PRO A 27 -34.38 12.47 -7.94
CA PRO A 27 -34.58 12.94 -6.58
C PRO A 27 -35.05 11.84 -5.62
N VAL A 28 -35.94 10.94 -6.06
CA VAL A 28 -36.46 9.86 -5.21
C VAL A 28 -35.39 8.81 -4.87
N VAL A 29 -34.53 8.44 -5.82
CA VAL A 29 -33.39 7.54 -5.58
C VAL A 29 -32.35 8.21 -4.71
N ILE A 30 -32.06 9.50 -4.93
CA ILE A 30 -31.16 10.29 -4.07
C ILE A 30 -31.73 10.37 -2.65
N ALA A 31 -33.00 10.74 -2.48
CA ALA A 31 -33.66 10.85 -1.17
C ALA A 31 -33.81 9.49 -0.46
N SER A 32 -34.20 8.44 -1.19
CA SER A 32 -34.32 7.08 -0.67
C SER A 32 -32.97 6.53 -0.23
N ARG A 33 -31.90 6.77 -0.99
CA ARG A 33 -30.53 6.36 -0.62
C ARG A 33 -29.98 7.13 0.58
N VAL A 34 -30.21 8.44 0.63
CA VAL A 34 -29.83 9.30 1.77
C VAL A 34 -30.62 8.92 3.04
N GLY A 35 -31.89 8.51 2.90
CA GLY A 35 -32.73 8.05 4.01
C GLY A 35 -32.50 6.59 4.44
N SER A 36 -32.15 5.70 3.51
CA SER A 36 -31.96 4.27 3.78
C SER A 36 -30.56 4.00 4.30
N ARG A 37 -30.41 3.96 5.63
CA ARG A 37 -29.21 3.40 6.28
C ARG A 37 -29.10 1.90 6.03
N GLY A 38 -28.64 1.52 4.84
CA GLY A 38 -27.97 0.24 4.56
C GLY A 38 -28.84 -0.94 4.09
N ARG A 39 -28.76 -1.25 2.79
CA ARG A 39 -28.20 -2.51 2.21
C ARG A 39 -28.48 -2.55 0.69
N PRO A 40 -27.46 -2.71 -0.18
CA PRO A 40 -27.68 -2.76 -1.62
C PRO A 40 -27.87 -4.19 -2.16
N TRP A 41 -28.86 -4.37 -3.05
CA TRP A 41 -28.96 -5.46 -4.02
C TRP A 41 -27.91 -5.28 -5.14
N ARG A 42 -27.26 -6.36 -5.62
CA ARG A 42 -26.22 -6.28 -6.69
C ARG A 42 -26.19 -7.53 -7.59
N PRO A 43 -26.35 -7.37 -8.92
CA PRO A 43 -25.99 -8.39 -9.91
C PRO A 43 -24.45 -8.48 -10.11
N GLU A 44 -23.92 -9.68 -10.34
CA GLU A 44 -22.47 -9.97 -10.35
C GLU A 44 -21.68 -9.41 -11.55
N ALA A 45 -22.35 -9.04 -12.66
CA ALA A 45 -21.68 -8.67 -13.90
C ALA A 45 -21.00 -7.28 -13.91
N TRP A 46 -21.31 -6.39 -12.97
CA TRP A 46 -20.91 -4.97 -13.01
C TRP A 46 -19.64 -4.62 -12.22
N ARG A 47 -18.86 -5.61 -11.79
CA ARG A 47 -17.73 -5.42 -10.86
C ARG A 47 -16.44 -4.80 -11.44
N LYS A 48 -16.34 -4.60 -12.76
CA LYS A 48 -15.03 -4.34 -13.42
C LYS A 48 -14.71 -2.89 -13.81
N ILE A 49 -15.61 -1.90 -13.72
CA ILE A 49 -15.37 -0.56 -14.36
C ILE A 49 -15.44 0.64 -13.40
N SER A 50 -15.14 0.50 -12.10
CA SER A 50 -14.84 1.68 -11.28
C SER A 50 -13.77 1.46 -10.21
N TYR A 51 -12.58 1.97 -10.51
CA TYR A 51 -11.37 1.83 -9.72
C TYR A 51 -11.19 3.01 -8.75
N GLY A 52 -11.38 4.26 -9.21
CA GLY A 52 -11.26 5.46 -8.37
C GLY A 52 -12.37 5.60 -7.31
N SER A 53 -13.58 5.14 -7.64
CA SER A 53 -14.79 5.13 -6.80
C SER A 53 -14.63 4.46 -5.43
N ARG A 54 -14.10 3.24 -5.45
CA ARG A 54 -14.00 2.37 -4.26
C ARG A 54 -12.89 2.81 -3.32
N TYR A 55 -11.88 3.49 -3.87
CA TYR A 55 -10.82 4.11 -3.11
C TYR A 55 -11.34 5.26 -2.22
N PHE A 56 -12.21 6.10 -2.79
CA PHE A 56 -12.80 7.24 -2.08
C PHE A 56 -13.59 6.83 -0.82
N ARG A 57 -14.34 5.73 -0.90
CA ARG A 57 -15.23 5.23 0.18
C ARG A 57 -14.52 4.76 1.45
N SER A 58 -13.27 4.33 1.38
CA SER A 58 -12.56 3.81 2.57
C SER A 58 -11.68 4.84 3.27
N SER A 59 -11.26 5.88 2.56
CA SER A 59 -10.31 6.87 3.06
C SER A 59 -11.01 8.04 3.78
N PHE A 60 -12.28 8.32 3.48
CA PHE A 60 -13.11 9.27 4.24
C PHE A 60 -14.25 8.57 4.96
N ARG A 61 -14.36 8.80 6.27
CA ARG A 61 -15.60 8.61 7.02
C ARG A 61 -16.29 9.96 7.17
N GLY A 62 -17.60 10.03 6.94
CA GLY A 62 -18.39 11.26 7.04
C GLY A 62 -18.74 11.88 5.68
N ARG A 63 -19.19 13.14 5.69
CA ARG A 63 -19.85 13.83 4.56
C ARG A 63 -19.10 13.79 3.21
N LEU A 64 -17.76 13.72 3.22
CA LEU A 64 -16.96 13.66 1.98
C LEU A 64 -17.08 12.31 1.26
N GLY A 65 -17.28 11.21 2.01
CA GLY A 65 -17.53 9.89 1.43
C GLY A 65 -18.88 9.83 0.72
N ASP A 66 -19.89 10.49 1.30
CA ASP A 66 -21.25 10.57 0.74
C ASP A 66 -21.26 11.37 -0.58
N ILE A 67 -20.46 12.44 -0.68
CA ILE A 67 -20.31 13.23 -1.91
C ILE A 67 -19.75 12.38 -3.05
N VAL A 68 -18.77 11.53 -2.80
CA VAL A 68 -18.22 10.70 -3.89
C VAL A 68 -19.10 9.50 -4.23
N GLU A 69 -19.86 8.98 -3.27
CA GLU A 69 -20.90 8.02 -3.62
C GLU A 69 -21.94 8.65 -4.57
N ALA A 70 -22.32 9.91 -4.36
CA ALA A 70 -23.17 10.64 -5.29
C ALA A 70 -22.51 10.84 -6.67
N VAL A 71 -21.23 11.24 -6.72
CA VAL A 71 -20.49 11.43 -7.97
C VAL A 71 -20.34 10.13 -8.76
N ASP A 72 -20.08 9.00 -8.09
CA ASP A 72 -19.99 7.70 -8.75
C ASP A 72 -21.34 7.23 -9.28
N VAL A 73 -22.43 7.46 -8.54
CA VAL A 73 -23.79 7.19 -9.03
C VAL A 73 -24.08 8.05 -10.25
N VAL A 74 -23.70 9.33 -10.24
CA VAL A 74 -23.86 10.19 -11.42
C VAL A 74 -23.06 9.66 -12.61
N ARG A 75 -21.80 9.26 -12.41
CA ARG A 75 -20.93 8.73 -13.48
C ARG A 75 -21.40 7.38 -14.01
N GLU A 76 -21.73 6.43 -13.13
CA GLU A 76 -22.04 5.04 -13.51
C GLU A 76 -23.47 4.86 -13.99
N PHE A 77 -24.41 5.69 -13.53
CA PHE A 77 -25.84 5.55 -13.86
C PHE A 77 -26.36 6.70 -14.73
N LEU A 78 -26.08 7.95 -14.37
CA LEU A 78 -26.61 9.09 -15.12
C LEU A 78 -25.93 9.23 -16.47
N LEU A 79 -24.61 9.05 -16.56
CA LEU A 79 -23.88 9.21 -17.82
C LEU A 79 -24.35 8.21 -18.89
N PRO A 80 -24.42 6.89 -18.62
CA PRO A 80 -24.92 5.94 -19.63
C PRO A 80 -26.39 6.15 -19.95
N LEU A 81 -27.21 6.54 -18.96
CA LEU A 81 -28.62 6.85 -19.19
C LEU A 81 -28.79 8.04 -20.14
N LEU A 82 -28.04 9.12 -19.92
CA LEU A 82 -28.07 10.32 -20.77
C LEU A 82 -27.54 10.05 -22.17
N VAL A 83 -26.45 9.29 -22.30
CA VAL A 83 -25.93 8.84 -23.60
C VAL A 83 -26.96 7.97 -24.32
N THR A 84 -27.63 7.06 -23.60
CA THR A 84 -28.69 6.21 -24.17
C THR A 84 -29.87 7.06 -24.65
N LEU A 85 -30.30 8.02 -23.84
CA LEU A 85 -31.40 8.92 -24.19
C LEU A 85 -31.07 9.76 -25.42
N ALA A 86 -29.85 10.30 -25.48
CA ALA A 86 -29.34 11.02 -26.64
C ALA A 86 -29.30 10.15 -27.89
N ALA A 87 -28.80 8.91 -27.78
CA ALA A 87 -28.76 7.95 -28.89
C ALA A 87 -30.17 7.60 -29.40
N VAL A 88 -31.13 7.39 -28.50
CA VAL A 88 -32.54 7.12 -28.85
C VAL A 88 -33.16 8.33 -29.57
N CYS A 89 -32.90 9.56 -29.09
CA CYS A 89 -33.38 10.78 -29.75
C CYS A 89 -32.80 10.94 -31.16
N VAL A 90 -31.49 10.69 -31.34
CA VAL A 90 -30.81 10.78 -32.64
C VAL A 90 -31.32 9.70 -33.60
N LEU A 91 -31.35 8.44 -33.18
CA LEU A 91 -31.84 7.33 -34.00
C LEU A 91 -33.32 7.49 -34.36
N GLY A 92 -34.13 7.94 -33.40
CA GLY A 92 -35.54 8.25 -33.62
C GLY A 92 -35.74 9.35 -34.65
N GLY A 93 -34.90 10.38 -34.62
CA GLY A 93 -34.90 11.44 -35.63
C GLY A 93 -34.48 10.99 -37.01
N LEU A 94 -33.42 10.21 -37.09
CA LEU A 94 -32.96 9.62 -38.36
C LEU A 94 -34.01 8.69 -38.96
N LEU A 95 -34.65 7.86 -38.14
CA LEU A 95 -35.71 6.95 -38.57
C LEU A 95 -36.96 7.71 -39.02
N ALA A 96 -37.39 8.75 -38.29
CA ALA A 96 -38.51 9.59 -38.68
C ALA A 96 -38.25 10.28 -40.02
N ARG A 97 -37.02 10.79 -40.23
CA ARG A 97 -36.58 11.37 -41.50
C ARG A 97 -36.57 10.35 -42.64
N PHE A 98 -35.99 9.16 -42.41
CA PHE A 98 -35.95 8.07 -43.39
C PHE A 98 -37.34 7.61 -43.80
N LEU A 99 -38.28 7.54 -42.86
CA LEU A 99 -39.66 7.12 -43.10
C LEU A 99 -40.58 8.24 -43.63
N GLY A 100 -40.06 9.45 -43.85
CA GLY A 100 -40.87 10.59 -44.31
C GLY A 100 -41.97 10.99 -43.32
N LEU A 101 -41.80 10.70 -42.04
CA LEU A 101 -42.78 11.06 -41.01
C LEU A 101 -42.67 12.56 -40.73
N GLY A 102 -43.57 13.35 -41.34
CA GLY A 102 -43.71 14.77 -41.04
C GLY A 102 -44.02 15.01 -39.57
N ILE A 103 -43.46 16.08 -39.00
CA ILE A 103 -43.71 16.50 -37.62
C ILE A 103 -45.21 16.82 -37.50
N PRO A 104 -45.95 16.22 -36.56
CA PRO A 104 -47.34 16.59 -36.34
C PRO A 104 -47.46 18.08 -36.05
N SER A 105 -48.39 18.79 -36.70
CA SER A 105 -48.56 20.24 -36.56
C SER A 105 -48.75 20.72 -35.12
N TRP A 106 -49.31 19.89 -34.24
CA TRP A 106 -49.45 20.19 -32.80
C TRP A 106 -48.12 20.23 -32.04
N ALA A 107 -47.09 19.49 -32.48
CA ALA A 107 -45.76 19.56 -31.89
C ALA A 107 -45.01 20.84 -32.26
N ALA A 108 -45.41 21.51 -33.36
CA ALA A 108 -44.91 22.84 -33.72
C ALA A 108 -45.55 23.98 -32.90
N ALA A 109 -46.63 23.71 -32.16
CA ALA A 109 -47.31 24.67 -31.30
C ALA A 109 -46.80 24.68 -29.84
N LEU A 110 -45.88 23.78 -29.48
CA LEU A 110 -45.25 23.73 -28.15
C LEU A 110 -44.34 24.92 -27.75
N PRO A 111 -43.84 25.82 -28.64
CA PRO A 111 -42.98 26.92 -28.18
C PRO A 111 -43.74 28.07 -27.49
N GLU A 112 -45.04 28.24 -27.73
CA GLU A 112 -45.78 29.46 -27.32
C GLU A 112 -46.02 29.62 -25.81
N GLY A 113 -45.62 28.64 -25.00
CA GLY A 113 -45.66 28.74 -23.53
C GLY A 113 -44.43 28.19 -22.81
N SER A 114 -43.33 27.96 -23.54
CA SER A 114 -42.12 27.39 -22.94
C SER A 114 -41.19 28.48 -22.40
N TRP A 115 -40.48 28.17 -21.33
CA TRP A 115 -39.44 28.97 -20.65
C TRP A 115 -38.35 29.55 -21.59
N LEU A 116 -38.29 29.11 -22.84
CA LEU A 116 -37.44 29.70 -23.89
C LEU A 116 -37.87 31.13 -24.27
N SER A 117 -39.12 31.54 -24.01
CA SER A 117 -39.58 32.93 -24.22
C SER A 117 -39.01 33.93 -23.20
N LEU A 118 -38.31 33.45 -22.16
CA LEU A 118 -37.64 34.29 -21.16
C LEU A 118 -36.18 34.62 -21.51
N LEU A 119 -35.64 34.03 -22.58
CA LEU A 119 -34.31 34.40 -23.08
C LEU A 119 -34.42 35.68 -23.92
N PRO A 120 -33.54 36.68 -23.73
CA PRO A 120 -33.54 37.90 -24.53
C PRO A 120 -33.49 37.56 -26.02
N SER A 121 -34.32 38.24 -26.82
CA SER A 121 -34.42 38.08 -28.28
C SER A 121 -33.06 38.13 -28.99
N ASP A 122 -32.09 38.79 -28.37
CA ASP A 122 -30.80 39.12 -28.94
C ASP A 122 -29.79 37.96 -28.78
N VAL A 123 -30.12 36.95 -27.96
CA VAL A 123 -29.34 35.71 -27.79
C VAL A 123 -29.90 34.56 -28.65
N ALA A 124 -31.07 34.76 -29.26
CA ALA A 124 -31.68 33.77 -30.15
C ALA A 124 -30.93 33.77 -31.50
N TRP A 125 -30.01 32.82 -31.66
CA TRP A 125 -29.36 32.46 -32.92
C TRP A 125 -30.33 31.89 -34.00
N LEU A 126 -31.63 32.16 -33.88
CA LEU A 126 -32.67 31.62 -34.74
C LEU A 126 -33.34 32.78 -35.50
N PRO A 127 -33.25 32.81 -36.84
CA PRO A 127 -33.91 33.85 -37.64
C PRO A 127 -35.42 33.82 -37.39
N ALA A 128 -35.99 35.00 -37.11
CA ALA A 128 -37.41 35.17 -36.85
C ALA A 128 -38.22 34.71 -38.08
N GLY A 129 -38.90 33.56 -37.96
CA GLY A 129 -39.82 33.06 -38.99
C GLY A 129 -39.65 31.58 -39.37
N GLU A 130 -38.54 30.93 -39.03
CA GLU A 130 -38.35 29.51 -39.34
C GLU A 130 -38.79 28.60 -38.19
N ARG A 131 -39.77 27.72 -38.46
CA ARG A 131 -40.19 26.67 -37.52
C ARG A 131 -38.98 25.81 -37.18
N LEU A 132 -38.66 25.66 -35.89
CA LEU A 132 -37.67 24.70 -35.39
C LEU A 132 -37.97 23.30 -35.96
N GLY A 133 -37.28 22.93 -37.04
CA GLY A 133 -37.39 21.60 -37.61
C GLY A 133 -36.92 20.57 -36.58
N PHE A 134 -37.43 19.34 -36.63
CA PHE A 134 -37.10 18.25 -35.70
C PHE A 134 -35.58 18.13 -35.43
N GLY A 135 -34.74 18.41 -36.42
CA GLY A 135 -33.28 18.43 -36.29
C GLY A 135 -32.74 19.42 -35.25
N SER A 136 -33.36 20.59 -35.09
CA SER A 136 -32.94 21.61 -34.12
C SER A 136 -33.27 21.24 -32.66
N GLY A 137 -34.46 20.66 -32.41
CA GLY A 137 -34.83 20.15 -31.09
C GLY A 137 -33.98 18.95 -30.67
N ALA A 138 -33.71 18.03 -31.60
CA ALA A 138 -32.79 16.91 -31.36
C ALA A 138 -31.36 17.40 -31.08
N ALA A 139 -30.89 18.44 -31.79
CA ALA A 139 -29.59 19.05 -31.55
C ALA A 139 -29.50 19.71 -30.16
N LEU A 140 -30.55 20.40 -29.70
CA LEU A 140 -30.61 20.99 -28.36
C LEU A 140 -30.58 19.93 -27.26
N ILE A 141 -31.34 18.84 -27.41
CA ILE A 141 -31.32 17.73 -26.44
C ILE A 141 -29.94 17.06 -26.43
N LEU A 142 -29.35 16.81 -27.60
CA LEU A 142 -28.01 16.25 -27.70
C LEU A 142 -26.96 17.16 -27.04
N ALA A 143 -27.04 18.48 -27.28
CA ALA A 143 -26.17 19.46 -26.65
C ALA A 143 -26.34 19.49 -25.13
N ALA A 144 -27.58 19.43 -24.63
CA ALA A 144 -27.85 19.36 -23.19
C ALA A 144 -27.32 18.06 -22.56
N CYS A 145 -27.54 16.91 -23.19
CA CYS A 145 -27.01 15.63 -22.74
C CYS A 145 -25.47 15.64 -22.72
N LEU A 146 -24.84 16.19 -23.77
CA LEU A 146 -23.39 16.34 -23.83
C LEU A 146 -22.87 17.27 -22.74
N ALA A 147 -23.52 18.42 -22.52
CA ALA A 147 -23.16 19.36 -21.45
C ALA A 147 -23.24 18.71 -20.06
N VAL A 148 -24.29 17.94 -19.77
CA VAL A 148 -24.41 17.20 -18.50
C VAL A 148 -23.35 16.11 -18.38
N ALA A 149 -23.04 15.40 -19.47
CA ALA A 149 -21.99 14.40 -19.47
C ALA A 149 -20.61 15.00 -19.21
N LEU A 150 -20.29 16.13 -19.87
CA LEU A 150 -19.05 16.89 -19.65
C LEU A 150 -18.97 17.43 -18.22
N LEU A 151 -20.07 17.93 -17.66
CA LEU A 151 -20.12 18.39 -16.28
C LEU A 151 -19.86 17.23 -15.30
N GLY A 152 -20.50 16.08 -15.50
CA GLY A 152 -20.29 14.88 -14.68
C GLY A 152 -18.85 14.38 -14.75
N PHE A 153 -18.25 14.39 -15.94
CA PHE A 153 -16.83 14.09 -16.11
C PHE A 153 -15.94 15.10 -15.40
N GLY A 154 -16.21 16.41 -15.54
CA GLY A 154 -15.49 17.49 -14.87
C GLY A 154 -15.51 17.37 -13.35
N ILE A 155 -16.69 17.08 -12.75
CA ILE A 155 -16.82 16.85 -11.31
C ILE A 155 -16.05 15.60 -10.88
N SER A 156 -16.13 14.50 -11.64
CA SER A 156 -15.38 13.27 -11.33
C SER A 156 -13.87 13.48 -11.42
N LEU A 157 -13.39 14.24 -12.40
CA LEU A 157 -11.98 14.57 -12.55
C LEU A 157 -11.50 15.50 -11.43
N TYR A 158 -12.28 16.54 -11.12
CA TYR A 158 -11.99 17.47 -10.02
C TYR A 158 -11.89 16.75 -8.69
N THR A 159 -12.86 15.89 -8.35
CA THR A 159 -12.85 15.13 -7.10
C THR A 159 -11.66 14.18 -7.02
N TRP A 160 -11.29 13.53 -8.13
CA TRP A 160 -10.10 12.68 -8.19
C TRP A 160 -8.80 13.48 -8.01
N LEU A 161 -8.65 14.62 -8.71
CA LEU A 161 -7.48 15.50 -8.60
C LEU A 161 -7.35 16.11 -7.20
N ALA A 162 -8.44 16.65 -6.64
CA ALA A 162 -8.45 17.22 -5.29
C ALA A 162 -8.05 16.18 -4.24
N PHE A 163 -8.47 14.92 -4.42
CA PHE A 163 -8.05 13.82 -3.57
C PHE A 163 -6.57 13.48 -3.70
N ALA A 164 -6.10 13.27 -4.94
CA ALA A 164 -4.71 12.93 -5.22
C ALA A 164 -3.79 14.02 -4.66
N LEU A 165 -4.15 15.29 -4.87
CA LEU A 165 -3.47 16.44 -4.30
C LEU A 165 -3.54 16.41 -2.77
N GLY A 166 -4.71 16.16 -2.17
CA GLY A 166 -4.86 16.09 -0.71
C GLY A 166 -4.03 14.99 -0.04
N GLU A 167 -3.92 13.81 -0.64
CA GLU A 167 -3.02 12.75 -0.15
C GLU A 167 -1.55 13.10 -0.36
N ALA A 168 -1.17 13.60 -1.54
CA ALA A 168 0.18 14.03 -1.82
C ALA A 168 0.60 15.13 -0.83
N THR A 169 -0.23 16.16 -0.64
CA THR A 169 -0.02 17.23 0.34
C THR A 169 0.07 16.66 1.76
N ARG A 170 -0.77 15.69 2.15
CA ARG A 170 -0.68 15.07 3.48
C ARG A 170 0.65 14.34 3.67
N VAL A 171 1.10 13.59 2.67
CA VAL A 171 2.36 12.85 2.69
C VAL A 171 3.54 13.82 2.75
N ILE A 172 3.55 14.87 1.93
CA ILE A 172 4.54 15.96 1.94
C ILE A 172 4.59 16.68 3.29
N LEU A 173 3.45 17.12 3.82
CA LEU A 173 3.39 17.82 5.11
C LEU A 173 3.87 16.94 6.26
N ARG A 174 3.51 15.64 6.25
CA ARG A 174 3.99 14.68 7.26
C ARG A 174 5.48 14.42 7.15
N TYR A 175 6.01 14.34 5.93
CA TYR A 175 7.43 14.24 5.69
C TYR A 175 8.19 15.50 6.13
N GLY A 176 7.62 16.68 5.90
CA GLY A 176 8.15 17.94 6.42
C GLY A 176 8.20 17.99 7.95
N GLY A 177 7.25 17.33 8.62
CA GLY A 177 7.22 17.15 10.07
C GLY A 177 7.90 15.88 10.59
N ALA A 178 8.51 15.08 9.72
CA ALA A 178 9.22 13.87 10.15
C ALA A 178 10.48 14.25 10.93
N ALA A 179 10.80 13.45 11.93
CA ALA A 179 12.05 13.60 12.67
C ALA A 179 13.26 13.50 11.73
N THR A 180 14.33 14.25 12.01
CA THR A 180 15.62 14.14 11.31
C THR A 180 16.59 13.36 12.18
N LEU A 181 17.31 12.42 11.58
CA LEU A 181 18.39 11.69 12.23
C LEU A 181 19.72 12.41 12.00
N PHE A 182 20.52 12.46 13.06
CA PHE A 182 21.87 12.97 13.00
C PHE A 182 22.83 11.78 12.94
N PRO A 183 23.75 11.72 11.95
CA PRO A 183 24.79 10.72 11.92
C PRO A 183 25.60 10.75 13.22
N ASP A 184 25.99 9.58 13.72
CA ASP A 184 26.98 9.48 14.80
C ASP A 184 28.22 8.73 14.26
N PRO A 185 29.36 9.41 14.13
CA PRO A 185 30.58 8.78 13.65
C PRO A 185 31.20 7.79 14.67
N GLY A 186 30.69 7.73 15.90
CA GLY A 186 31.30 7.00 17.01
C GLY A 186 31.11 5.48 17.03
N ASP A 187 30.49 4.86 16.03
CA ASP A 187 29.89 3.52 16.14
C ASP A 187 30.62 2.36 15.45
N ALA A 188 31.86 2.58 14.99
CA ALA A 188 32.71 1.51 14.45
C ALA A 188 33.65 0.85 15.48
N ILE A 189 33.53 1.19 16.77
CA ILE A 189 34.41 0.63 17.81
C ILE A 189 33.87 -0.75 18.25
N PRO A 190 34.65 -1.84 18.09
CA PRO A 190 34.22 -3.18 18.51
C PRO A 190 33.92 -3.24 20.01
N GLY A 191 32.90 -4.01 20.39
CA GLY A 191 32.66 -4.34 21.79
C GLY A 191 31.19 -4.53 22.18
N GLY A 192 30.98 -4.97 23.41
CA GLY A 192 29.65 -5.23 23.96
C GLY A 192 29.12 -6.64 23.68
N ARG A 193 28.10 -7.00 24.43
CA ARG A 193 27.44 -8.30 24.34
C ARG A 193 26.59 -8.37 23.07
N LEU A 194 26.72 -9.46 22.32
CA LEU A 194 25.88 -9.72 21.14
C LEU A 194 24.41 -9.86 21.57
N VAL A 195 23.53 -9.05 20.96
CA VAL A 195 22.10 -9.02 21.26
C VAL A 195 21.29 -9.65 20.16
N LEU A 196 21.61 -9.37 18.89
CA LEU A 196 20.96 -10.01 17.75
C LEU A 196 21.81 -9.88 16.49
N CYS A 197 21.50 -10.69 15.48
CA CYS A 197 21.89 -10.44 14.10
C CYS A 197 20.66 -10.02 13.29
N GLN A 198 20.77 -8.96 12.50
CA GLN A 198 19.72 -8.45 11.63
C GLN A 198 20.03 -8.78 10.17
N ILE A 199 19.01 -9.25 9.46
CA ILE A 199 18.94 -9.28 8.00
C ILE A 199 17.67 -8.57 7.55
N SER A 200 17.70 -7.97 6.37
CA SER A 200 16.60 -7.16 5.84
C SER A 200 16.53 -7.23 4.33
N ASP A 201 15.35 -7.00 3.78
CA ASP A 201 15.11 -6.78 2.36
C ASP A 201 15.80 -7.85 1.49
N LEU A 202 15.40 -9.09 1.75
CA LEU A 202 15.98 -10.27 1.10
C LEU A 202 15.51 -10.41 -0.35
N HIS A 203 14.32 -9.87 -0.66
CA HIS A 203 13.67 -9.94 -1.97
C HIS A 203 13.78 -11.32 -2.61
N LEU A 204 13.55 -12.39 -1.83
CA LEU A 204 13.65 -13.73 -2.38
C LEU A 204 12.63 -13.93 -3.49
N THR A 205 13.12 -14.40 -4.62
CA THR A 205 12.31 -14.74 -5.78
C THR A 205 12.05 -16.24 -5.82
N ALA A 206 11.33 -16.68 -6.85
CA ALA A 206 11.11 -18.10 -7.12
C ALA A 206 11.13 -18.33 -8.62
N HIS A 207 11.40 -19.59 -9.01
CA HIS A 207 11.37 -20.04 -10.40
C HIS A 207 12.39 -19.36 -11.32
N GLY A 208 13.55 -18.98 -10.80
CA GLY A 208 14.63 -18.37 -11.58
C GLY A 208 14.38 -16.92 -11.98
N ARG A 209 13.42 -16.24 -11.33
CA ARG A 209 13.10 -14.83 -11.61
C ARG A 209 14.11 -13.88 -10.97
N GLU A 210 14.30 -12.73 -11.60
CA GLU A 210 14.98 -11.57 -11.01
C GLU A 210 14.05 -10.89 -9.99
N PRO A 211 14.60 -10.16 -9.00
CA PRO A 211 13.80 -9.30 -8.13
C PRO A 211 13.04 -8.24 -8.91
N TYR A 212 11.79 -8.00 -8.55
CA TYR A 212 10.93 -6.98 -9.15
C TYR A 212 11.58 -5.59 -9.17
N GLU A 213 12.33 -5.23 -8.13
CA GLU A 213 13.03 -3.94 -8.07
C GLU A 213 14.10 -3.79 -9.15
N ILE A 214 14.77 -4.89 -9.52
CA ILE A 214 15.76 -4.90 -10.60
C ILE A 214 15.06 -4.93 -11.97
N GLU A 215 13.93 -5.63 -12.09
CA GLU A 215 13.13 -5.66 -13.31
C GLU A 215 12.56 -4.28 -13.66
N GLU A 216 12.01 -3.55 -12.68
CA GLU A 216 11.48 -2.19 -12.89
C GLU A 216 12.58 -1.11 -12.95
N GLY A 217 13.65 -1.30 -12.19
CA GLY A 217 14.75 -0.36 -12.05
C GLY A 217 16.05 -0.92 -12.61
N SER A 218 16.09 -1.29 -13.89
CA SER A 218 17.29 -1.90 -14.49
C SER A 218 18.56 -1.07 -14.33
N ALA A 219 18.43 0.26 -14.22
CA ALA A 219 19.53 1.20 -13.98
C ALA A 219 20.05 1.16 -12.53
N SER A 220 19.27 0.67 -11.57
CA SER A 220 19.67 0.56 -10.17
C SER A 220 20.59 -0.63 -9.89
N TRP A 221 20.84 -1.48 -10.88
CA TRP A 221 21.80 -2.59 -10.77
C TRP A 221 23.11 -2.24 -11.50
N PRO A 222 24.29 -2.64 -10.99
CA PRO A 222 25.55 -2.35 -11.65
C PRO A 222 25.61 -2.99 -13.05
N GLU A 223 25.84 -2.19 -14.09
CA GLU A 223 25.82 -2.65 -15.50
C GLU A 223 26.74 -3.85 -15.76
N ALA A 224 27.87 -3.91 -15.06
CA ALA A 224 28.87 -4.98 -15.22
C ALA A 224 28.59 -6.24 -14.39
N ALA A 225 27.63 -6.19 -13.44
CA ALA A 225 27.35 -7.31 -12.56
C ALA A 225 26.19 -8.16 -13.10
N PRO A 226 26.31 -9.50 -13.13
CA PRO A 226 25.18 -10.36 -13.48
C PRO A 226 24.04 -10.12 -12.50
N ARG A 227 22.81 -10.05 -13.01
CA ARG A 227 21.62 -9.88 -12.19
C ARG A 227 21.35 -11.16 -11.39
N PRO A 228 21.00 -11.05 -10.10
CA PRO A 228 20.81 -12.21 -9.27
C PRO A 228 19.44 -12.83 -9.56
N ASP A 229 19.43 -14.13 -9.80
CA ASP A 229 18.19 -14.92 -9.90
C ASP A 229 17.83 -15.57 -8.56
N THR A 230 16.79 -16.42 -8.55
CA THR A 230 16.39 -17.18 -7.35
C THR A 230 17.53 -17.98 -6.73
N ALA A 231 18.37 -18.63 -7.55
CA ALA A 231 19.43 -19.51 -7.05
C ALA A 231 20.53 -18.67 -6.38
N GLU A 232 20.93 -17.57 -7.00
CA GLU A 232 21.95 -16.66 -6.46
C GLU A 232 21.48 -15.99 -5.15
N LEU A 233 20.24 -15.46 -5.09
CA LEU A 233 19.70 -14.85 -3.88
C LEU A 233 19.60 -15.84 -2.71
N THR A 234 19.09 -17.04 -2.99
CA THR A 234 18.99 -18.10 -1.98
C THR A 234 20.38 -18.57 -1.52
N GLY A 235 21.34 -18.65 -2.45
CA GLY A 235 22.74 -18.95 -2.14
C GLY A 235 23.39 -17.90 -1.24
N ARG A 236 23.18 -16.61 -1.52
CA ARG A 236 23.62 -15.49 -0.66
C ARG A 236 23.04 -15.61 0.74
N LEU A 237 21.73 -15.83 0.85
CA LEU A 237 21.08 -15.95 2.15
C LEU A 237 21.59 -17.15 2.96
N ARG A 238 21.79 -18.31 2.33
CA ARG A 238 22.36 -19.48 3.04
C ARG A 238 23.77 -19.20 3.58
N ARG A 239 24.62 -18.51 2.81
CA ARG A 239 25.95 -18.09 3.29
C ARG A 239 25.83 -17.11 4.47
N LEU A 240 24.93 -16.12 4.39
CA LEU A 240 24.67 -15.21 5.51
C LEU A 240 24.21 -15.96 6.76
N VAL A 241 23.27 -16.89 6.61
CA VAL A 241 22.77 -17.70 7.72
C VAL A 241 23.89 -18.54 8.35
N ALA A 242 24.81 -19.09 7.56
CA ALA A 242 25.97 -19.83 8.08
C ALA A 242 26.92 -18.92 8.88
N GLU A 243 27.24 -17.73 8.39
CA GLU A 243 28.07 -16.74 9.12
C GLU A 243 27.37 -16.26 10.41
N ILE A 244 26.06 -16.00 10.34
CA ILE A 244 25.24 -15.65 11.50
C ILE A 244 25.24 -16.80 12.52
N ALA A 245 25.11 -18.04 12.07
CA ALA A 245 25.14 -19.22 12.93
C ALA A 245 26.49 -19.35 13.67
N ALA A 246 27.60 -19.02 13.01
CA ALA A 246 28.93 -19.01 13.61
C ALA A 246 29.09 -17.98 14.75
N LEU A 247 28.31 -16.89 14.73
CA LEU A 247 28.25 -15.92 15.83
C LEU A 247 27.37 -16.38 17.01
N ASN A 248 26.56 -17.43 16.82
CA ASN A 248 25.59 -17.95 17.80
C ASN A 248 24.78 -16.84 18.50
N PRO A 249 24.08 -15.97 17.74
CA PRO A 249 23.32 -14.88 18.33
C PRO A 249 22.12 -15.42 19.12
N PRO A 250 21.70 -14.75 20.21
CA PRO A 250 20.48 -15.14 20.92
C PRO A 250 19.21 -14.83 20.11
N LEU A 251 19.30 -13.97 19.09
CA LEU A 251 18.18 -13.60 18.22
C LEU A 251 18.66 -13.31 16.79
N VAL A 252 17.93 -13.82 15.80
CA VAL A 252 17.99 -13.41 14.40
C VAL A 252 16.74 -12.61 14.05
N ALA A 253 16.92 -11.36 13.64
CA ALA A 253 15.87 -10.41 13.30
C ALA A 253 15.73 -10.26 11.77
N LEU A 254 14.51 -10.39 11.25
CA LEU A 254 14.17 -10.17 9.84
C LEU A 254 13.28 -8.92 9.72
N THR A 255 13.82 -7.83 9.15
CA THR A 255 13.17 -6.49 9.13
C THR A 255 12.39 -6.16 7.86
N GLY A 256 11.68 -7.14 7.32
CA GLY A 256 10.76 -6.97 6.20
C GLY A 256 11.39 -7.28 4.83
N ASP A 257 10.53 -7.28 3.82
CA ASP A 257 10.80 -7.61 2.41
C ASP A 257 11.63 -8.88 2.25
N MET A 258 11.21 -9.91 2.99
CA MET A 258 11.82 -11.24 2.95
C MET A 258 11.53 -11.94 1.62
N THR A 259 10.36 -11.65 1.05
CA THR A 259 9.93 -12.12 -0.26
C THR A 259 9.74 -10.95 -1.19
N ASP A 260 9.97 -11.16 -2.49
CA ASP A 260 9.85 -10.08 -3.46
C ASP A 260 8.39 -9.73 -3.83
N LEU A 261 7.49 -10.72 -3.86
CA LEU A 261 6.08 -10.52 -4.26
C LEU A 261 5.07 -11.14 -3.27
N GLY A 262 5.54 -11.68 -2.14
CA GLY A 262 4.71 -12.38 -1.17
C GLY A 262 4.10 -13.69 -1.69
N GLU A 263 4.73 -14.33 -2.67
CA GLU A 263 4.26 -15.59 -3.27
C GLU A 263 4.62 -16.81 -2.42
N GLU A 264 3.81 -17.87 -2.50
CA GLU A 264 4.01 -19.08 -1.70
C GLU A 264 5.36 -19.77 -1.96
N ALA A 265 5.81 -19.81 -3.21
CA ALA A 265 7.10 -20.39 -3.56
C ALA A 265 8.29 -19.59 -2.99
N GLN A 266 8.19 -18.26 -2.93
CA GLN A 266 9.22 -17.39 -2.33
C GLN A 266 9.33 -17.64 -0.82
N TRP A 267 8.20 -17.81 -0.13
CA TRP A 267 8.20 -18.21 1.28
C TRP A 267 8.85 -19.59 1.49
N ALA A 268 8.63 -20.54 0.58
CA ALA A 268 9.28 -21.85 0.66
C ALA A 268 10.80 -21.80 0.42
N GLU A 269 11.29 -20.87 -0.40
CA GLU A 269 12.74 -20.58 -0.52
C GLU A 269 13.29 -20.00 0.78
N LEU A 270 12.58 -19.03 1.39
CA LEU A 270 12.97 -18.44 2.67
C LEU A 270 13.11 -19.49 3.75
N GLU A 271 12.09 -20.34 3.94
CA GLU A 271 12.10 -21.37 4.98
C GLU A 271 13.27 -22.36 4.80
N ARG A 272 13.58 -22.75 3.55
CA ARG A 272 14.74 -23.59 3.24
C ARG A 272 16.07 -22.91 3.49
N ALA A 273 16.16 -21.59 3.29
CA ALA A 273 17.39 -20.87 3.54
C ALA A 273 17.62 -20.63 5.05
N LEU A 274 16.55 -20.43 5.81
CA LEU A 274 16.61 -20.22 7.26
C LEU A 274 16.82 -21.51 8.08
N SER A 275 16.80 -22.69 7.45
CA SER A 275 17.01 -23.96 8.18
C SER A 275 18.40 -24.10 8.79
N GLY A 276 19.34 -23.23 8.43
CA GLY A 276 20.68 -23.17 9.04
C GLY A 276 20.78 -22.26 10.27
N VAL A 277 19.71 -21.55 10.65
CA VAL A 277 19.71 -20.76 11.89
C VAL A 277 19.79 -21.72 13.08
N PRO A 278 20.68 -21.50 14.06
CA PRO A 278 20.80 -22.38 15.23
C PRO A 278 19.48 -22.50 15.99
N ASP A 279 19.16 -23.70 16.48
CA ASP A 279 17.97 -23.93 17.32
C ASP A 279 18.01 -23.14 18.65
N SER A 280 19.21 -22.73 19.09
CA SER A 280 19.42 -21.86 20.25
C SER A 280 18.99 -20.41 20.00
N ALA A 281 18.94 -19.97 18.75
CA ALA A 281 18.61 -18.60 18.40
C ALA A 281 17.10 -18.42 18.26
N HIS A 282 16.56 -17.37 18.88
CA HIS A 282 15.21 -16.94 18.54
C HIS A 282 15.18 -16.37 17.12
N VAL A 283 14.03 -16.45 16.44
CA VAL A 283 13.80 -15.76 15.16
C VAL A 283 12.60 -14.83 15.31
N LEU A 284 12.78 -13.54 14.98
CA LEU A 284 11.72 -12.55 15.02
C LEU A 284 11.56 -11.86 13.67
N MET A 285 10.38 -11.99 13.07
CA MET A 285 10.07 -11.45 11.76
C MET A 285 9.05 -10.30 11.85
N VAL A 286 9.32 -9.22 11.14
CA VAL A 286 8.34 -8.16 10.83
C VAL A 286 8.13 -8.12 9.31
N PRO A 287 6.89 -7.95 8.82
CA PRO A 287 6.65 -7.90 7.38
C PRO A 287 7.12 -6.57 6.81
N GLY A 288 7.55 -6.58 5.55
CA GLY A 288 7.70 -5.40 4.70
C GLY A 288 6.57 -5.27 3.67
N ASN A 289 6.65 -4.27 2.79
CA ASN A 289 5.60 -4.05 1.81
C ASN A 289 5.57 -5.11 0.73
N HIS A 290 6.71 -5.66 0.29
CA HIS A 290 6.78 -6.75 -0.68
C HIS A 290 6.15 -8.04 -0.13
N ASP A 291 6.25 -8.26 1.17
CA ASP A 291 5.69 -9.44 1.83
C ASP A 291 4.16 -9.44 1.83
N VAL A 292 3.52 -8.29 2.11
CA VAL A 292 2.07 -8.24 2.39
C VAL A 292 1.29 -7.17 1.63
N ALA A 293 1.91 -6.06 1.23
CA ALA A 293 1.22 -4.87 0.75
C ALA A 293 1.50 -4.51 -0.72
N ILE A 294 2.38 -5.22 -1.42
CA ILE A 294 2.78 -4.90 -2.78
C ILE A 294 1.63 -4.97 -3.77
N ASN A 295 1.56 -3.95 -4.60
CA ASN A 295 0.54 -3.79 -5.62
C ASN A 295 1.22 -3.49 -6.95
N LEU A 296 1.17 -4.45 -7.88
CA LEU A 296 1.84 -4.37 -9.17
C LEU A 296 0.94 -3.62 -10.15
N GLY A 297 1.52 -2.74 -10.98
CA GLY A 297 0.76 -2.02 -12.01
C GLY A 297 0.10 -2.97 -13.02
N THR A 298 0.79 -4.06 -13.36
CA THR A 298 0.31 -5.14 -14.24
C THR A 298 -0.75 -6.04 -13.59
N SER A 299 -0.88 -5.98 -12.27
CA SER A 299 -1.72 -6.90 -11.52
C SER A 299 -2.34 -6.22 -10.29
N PRO A 300 -3.17 -5.17 -10.49
CA PRO A 300 -3.62 -4.33 -9.40
C PRO A 300 -4.49 -5.11 -8.40
N ASP A 301 -4.44 -4.75 -7.11
CA ASP A 301 -5.23 -5.33 -6.03
C ASP A 301 -6.18 -4.30 -5.36
N PRO A 302 -7.15 -3.73 -6.10
CA PRO A 302 -8.03 -2.68 -5.57
C PRO A 302 -8.89 -3.14 -4.40
N ASP A 303 -9.26 -4.41 -4.38
CA ASP A 303 -10.12 -5.01 -3.36
C ASP A 303 -9.30 -5.59 -2.19
N LEU A 304 -7.97 -5.42 -2.19
CA LEU A 304 -7.03 -5.92 -1.16
C LEU A 304 -7.13 -7.44 -0.93
N LYS A 305 -7.53 -8.20 -1.96
CA LYS A 305 -7.67 -9.65 -1.87
C LYS A 305 -6.31 -10.33 -1.85
N LYS A 306 -5.42 -9.95 -2.77
CA LYS A 306 -4.05 -10.48 -2.82
C LYS A 306 -3.29 -10.11 -1.57
N ARG A 307 -3.44 -8.88 -1.08
CA ARG A 307 -2.94 -8.46 0.23
C ARG A 307 -3.42 -9.36 1.37
N ALA A 308 -4.73 -9.63 1.45
CA ALA A 308 -5.25 -10.51 2.50
C ALA A 308 -4.70 -11.95 2.41
N GLU A 309 -4.47 -12.46 1.21
CA GLU A 309 -3.83 -13.76 0.98
C GLU A 309 -2.36 -13.74 1.41
N ARG A 310 -1.61 -12.70 1.05
CA ARG A 310 -0.22 -12.50 1.46
C ARG A 310 -0.08 -12.35 2.97
N GLU A 311 -0.93 -11.54 3.62
CA GLU A 311 -0.97 -11.43 5.08
C GLU A 311 -1.21 -12.80 5.73
N GLN A 312 -2.09 -13.63 5.17
CA GLN A 312 -2.32 -14.98 5.69
C GLN A 312 -1.09 -15.88 5.49
N ARG A 313 -0.43 -15.82 4.32
CA ARG A 313 0.80 -16.58 4.07
C ARG A 313 1.91 -16.20 5.04
N PHE A 314 2.13 -14.90 5.25
CA PHE A 314 3.07 -14.40 6.24
C PHE A 314 2.75 -14.93 7.65
N ILE A 315 1.49 -14.89 8.08
CA ILE A 315 1.07 -15.44 9.38
C ILE A 315 1.36 -16.95 9.46
N ASP A 316 1.10 -17.68 8.38
CA ASP A 316 1.31 -19.13 8.34
C ASP A 316 2.81 -19.48 8.41
N VAL A 317 3.69 -18.70 7.76
CA VAL A 317 5.16 -18.84 7.83
C VAL A 317 5.68 -18.45 9.20
N LEU A 318 5.27 -17.29 9.72
CA LEU A 318 5.63 -16.81 11.06
C LEU A 318 5.32 -17.87 12.12
N ALA A 319 4.14 -18.50 12.04
CA ALA A 319 3.74 -19.56 12.94
C ALA A 319 4.54 -20.87 12.80
N ARG A 320 5.22 -21.10 11.67
CA ARG A 320 6.13 -22.24 11.47
C ARG A 320 7.53 -21.90 11.98
N VAL A 321 8.09 -20.76 11.56
CA VAL A 321 9.43 -20.30 11.97
C VAL A 321 9.53 -20.17 13.49
N GLU A 322 8.55 -19.53 14.14
CA GLU A 322 8.58 -19.34 15.60
C GLU A 322 8.38 -20.62 16.41
N ARG A 323 7.87 -21.70 15.80
CA ARG A 323 7.77 -23.02 16.43
C ARG A 323 9.05 -23.84 16.25
N GLY A 324 10.03 -23.33 15.51
CA GLY A 324 11.21 -24.06 15.09
C GLY A 324 10.92 -25.06 13.95
N PRO A 325 11.96 -25.67 13.37
CA PRO A 325 11.81 -26.55 12.20
C PRO A 325 11.17 -27.94 12.47
N PHE A 326 10.92 -28.39 13.71
CA PHE A 326 10.69 -29.82 14.02
C PHE A 326 9.54 -30.17 14.98
N HIS A 327 8.33 -29.68 14.74
CA HIS A 327 7.14 -30.32 15.30
C HIS A 327 6.14 -30.72 14.19
N PRO A 328 5.75 -32.03 14.11
CA PRO A 328 4.88 -32.52 13.06
C PRO A 328 3.54 -31.77 13.06
N PRO A 329 2.86 -31.69 11.89
CA PRO A 329 1.63 -30.92 11.78
C PRO A 329 0.59 -31.44 12.77
N LEU A 330 0.05 -30.55 13.60
CA LEU A 330 -1.17 -30.84 14.36
C LEU A 330 -2.22 -31.39 13.40
N HIS A 331 -2.70 -32.61 13.70
CA HIS A 331 -3.75 -33.35 13.03
C HIS A 331 -4.75 -32.42 12.30
N ALA A 332 -5.04 -32.74 11.03
CA ALA A 332 -5.92 -32.00 10.12
C ALA A 332 -7.24 -31.41 10.70
N PRO A 333 -7.91 -31.99 11.73
CA PRO A 333 -9.07 -31.38 12.38
C PRO A 333 -8.79 -30.01 13.05
N ALA A 334 -7.58 -29.79 13.58
CA ALA A 334 -7.20 -28.51 14.21
C ALA A 334 -7.10 -27.38 13.17
N ARG A 335 -6.56 -27.69 11.98
CA ARG A 335 -6.55 -26.79 10.80
C ARG A 335 -7.96 -26.36 10.40
N LYS A 336 -8.94 -27.28 10.45
CA LYS A 336 -10.34 -27.00 10.09
C LYS A 336 -11.03 -26.08 11.11
N ARG A 337 -10.77 -26.25 12.42
CA ARG A 337 -11.28 -25.37 13.49
C ARG A 337 -10.62 -23.99 13.50
N ALA A 338 -9.31 -23.90 13.29
CA ALA A 338 -8.59 -22.62 13.17
C ALA A 338 -9.05 -21.84 11.93
N ARG A 339 -9.18 -22.50 10.76
CA ARG A 339 -9.73 -21.88 9.54
C ARG A 339 -11.18 -21.43 9.72
N ARG A 340 -12.02 -22.18 10.45
CA ARG A 340 -13.41 -21.75 10.77
C ARG A 340 -13.44 -20.54 11.71
N ARG A 341 -12.59 -20.49 12.75
CA ARG A 341 -12.50 -19.33 13.66
C ARG A 341 -11.89 -18.09 12.98
N LEU A 342 -10.90 -18.25 12.10
CA LEU A 342 -10.32 -17.15 11.30
C LEU A 342 -11.30 -16.63 10.24
N ARG A 343 -12.04 -17.52 9.55
CA ARG A 343 -13.09 -17.11 8.60
C ARG A 343 -14.22 -16.33 9.28
N ALA A 344 -14.54 -16.67 10.53
CA ALA A 344 -15.62 -16.03 11.29
C ALA A 344 -15.26 -14.65 11.88
N ARG A 345 -13.97 -14.28 12.01
CA ARG A 345 -13.54 -13.08 12.77
C ARG A 345 -12.94 -11.90 11.99
N ARG A 346 -13.20 -11.77 10.68
CA ARG A 346 -12.82 -10.62 9.82
C ARG A 346 -11.37 -10.65 9.31
N ARG A 347 -11.28 -11.03 8.03
CA ARG A 347 -10.21 -10.76 7.06
C ARG A 347 -9.75 -9.28 7.15
N LEU A 348 -8.43 -9.03 7.07
CA LEU A 348 -7.68 -7.75 7.16
C LEU A 348 -7.32 -7.18 8.55
N ARG A 349 -7.84 -7.72 9.67
CA ARG A 349 -7.37 -7.29 11.03
C ARG A 349 -6.47 -8.31 11.74
N ALA A 350 -6.22 -9.45 11.11
CA ALA A 350 -5.50 -10.55 11.74
C ALA A 350 -4.05 -10.18 12.05
N ILE A 351 -3.30 -9.71 11.04
CA ILE A 351 -1.88 -9.41 11.22
C ILE A 351 -1.64 -8.25 12.20
N ALA A 352 -2.43 -7.16 12.11
CA ALA A 352 -2.26 -5.99 12.98
C ALA A 352 -2.55 -6.27 14.47
N ALA A 353 -3.28 -7.35 14.78
CA ALA A 353 -3.53 -7.78 16.15
C ALA A 353 -2.35 -8.58 16.75
N LEU A 354 -1.46 -9.12 15.91
CA LEU A 354 -0.27 -9.87 16.36
C LEU A 354 0.85 -8.96 16.86
N TYR A 355 0.79 -7.67 16.54
CA TYR A 355 1.84 -6.70 16.88
C TYR A 355 1.37 -5.71 17.97
N PRO A 356 2.25 -5.20 18.85
CA PRO A 356 3.67 -5.52 18.93
C PRO A 356 3.92 -6.97 19.34
N ARG A 357 4.86 -7.63 18.67
CA ARG A 357 5.44 -8.90 19.09
C ARG A 357 6.50 -8.59 20.14
N ARG A 358 6.67 -9.40 21.18
CA ARG A 358 7.66 -9.18 22.24
C ARG A 358 8.50 -10.43 22.45
N ILE A 359 9.80 -10.25 22.56
CA ILE A 359 10.75 -11.25 23.06
C ILE A 359 11.54 -10.59 24.19
N GLU A 360 11.82 -11.34 25.24
CA GLU A 360 12.76 -10.93 26.29
C GLU A 360 14.01 -11.77 26.16
N LEU A 361 15.16 -11.12 26.11
CA LEU A 361 16.46 -11.76 26.07
C LEU A 361 17.12 -11.59 27.44
N GLU A 362 18.20 -12.33 27.66
CA GLU A 362 19.02 -12.24 28.87
C GLU A 362 19.45 -10.80 29.16
N GLY A 363 19.68 -10.47 30.44
CA GLY A 363 20.04 -9.11 30.87
C GLY A 363 18.89 -8.10 30.76
N GLY A 364 17.65 -8.57 30.67
CA GLY A 364 16.45 -7.71 30.66
C GLY A 364 16.26 -6.92 29.37
N ILE A 365 16.89 -7.34 28.26
CA ILE A 365 16.71 -6.69 26.96
C ILE A 365 15.35 -7.08 26.40
N ARG A 366 14.54 -6.09 26.03
CA ARG A 366 13.20 -6.31 25.46
C ARG A 366 13.19 -5.95 23.98
N VAL A 367 12.84 -6.90 23.14
CA VAL A 367 12.76 -6.72 21.68
C VAL A 367 11.30 -6.68 21.26
N PHE A 368 10.90 -5.64 20.54
CA PHE A 368 9.56 -5.47 20.01
C PHE A 368 9.55 -5.48 18.49
N GLY A 369 8.81 -6.40 17.87
CA GLY A 369 8.49 -6.30 16.45
C GLY A 369 7.26 -5.43 16.25
N LEU A 370 7.27 -4.56 15.23
CA LEU A 370 6.14 -3.75 14.80
C LEU A 370 5.81 -3.97 13.32
N ASN A 371 4.52 -4.02 13.00
CA ASN A 371 4.05 -4.01 11.62
C ASN A 371 3.83 -2.58 11.15
N SER A 372 4.66 -2.15 10.21
CA SER A 372 4.61 -0.81 9.59
C SER A 372 3.82 -0.79 8.27
N ASN A 373 3.23 -1.90 7.84
CA ASN A 373 2.41 -2.00 6.61
C ASN A 373 0.93 -1.67 6.84
N ARG A 374 0.58 -0.88 7.87
CA ARG A 374 -0.84 -0.59 8.14
C ARG A 374 -1.46 0.31 7.08
N TYR A 375 -0.64 1.07 6.35
CA TYR A 375 -1.13 1.83 5.21
C TYR A 375 -1.72 0.87 4.17
N LEU A 376 -2.96 1.13 3.76
CA LEU A 376 -3.66 0.29 2.79
C LEU A 376 -3.31 0.75 1.38
N SER A 377 -2.07 0.49 0.95
CA SER A 377 -1.64 0.79 -0.41
C SER A 377 -2.62 0.17 -1.41
N ARG A 378 -3.14 0.99 -2.32
CA ARG A 378 -4.09 0.59 -3.37
C ARG A 378 -3.60 0.95 -4.77
N PHE A 379 -2.43 1.56 -4.87
CA PHE A 379 -1.77 1.91 -6.11
C PHE A 379 -0.26 1.79 -5.94
N VAL A 380 0.46 1.64 -7.05
CA VAL A 380 1.90 1.30 -7.09
C VAL A 380 2.72 2.28 -6.24
N GLY A 381 2.54 3.59 -6.44
CA GLY A 381 3.31 4.63 -5.75
C GLY A 381 3.07 4.75 -4.24
N SER A 382 2.09 4.05 -3.67
CA SER A 382 1.88 4.02 -2.21
C SER A 382 2.36 2.76 -1.53
N ASN A 383 2.95 1.82 -2.26
CA ASN A 383 3.42 0.55 -1.71
C ASN A 383 4.47 0.75 -0.62
N ALA A 384 5.29 1.80 -0.76
CA ALA A 384 6.38 2.13 0.15
C ALA A 384 5.96 2.95 1.39
N ILE A 385 4.70 3.40 1.49
CA ILE A 385 4.30 4.27 2.61
C ILE A 385 4.06 3.42 3.86
N GLY A 386 4.82 3.71 4.92
CA GLY A 386 4.65 3.08 6.22
C GLY A 386 3.59 3.74 7.10
N GLN A 387 2.95 2.94 7.96
CA GLN A 387 2.18 3.40 9.12
C GLN A 387 2.11 2.32 10.21
N LEU A 388 2.33 2.69 11.46
CA LEU A 388 2.23 1.82 12.64
C LEU A 388 0.79 1.79 13.19
N GLY A 389 0.16 2.96 13.26
CA GLY A 389 -1.19 3.18 13.77
C GLY A 389 -1.27 3.29 15.29
N GLY A 390 -2.13 4.21 15.76
CA GLY A 390 -2.25 4.51 17.19
C GLY A 390 -2.65 3.33 18.10
N GLY A 391 -3.33 2.30 17.57
CA GLY A 391 -3.66 1.10 18.35
C GLY A 391 -2.42 0.27 18.72
N GLN A 392 -1.48 0.14 17.78
CA GLN A 392 -0.22 -0.57 17.98
C GLN A 392 0.72 0.24 18.89
N LEU A 393 0.86 1.54 18.64
CA LEU A 393 1.66 2.44 19.48
C LEU A 393 1.16 2.50 20.93
N ARG A 394 -0.16 2.49 21.18
CA ARG A 394 -0.69 2.42 22.55
C ARG A 394 -0.38 1.08 23.25
N ARG A 395 -0.34 -0.03 22.51
CA ARG A 395 0.08 -1.33 23.08
C ARG A 395 1.56 -1.32 23.43
N LEU A 396 2.40 -0.76 22.55
CA LEU A 396 3.82 -0.58 22.82
C LEU A 396 4.05 0.32 24.05
N ALA A 397 3.36 1.46 24.15
CA ALA A 397 3.43 2.36 25.31
C ALA A 397 3.23 1.61 26.63
N ARG A 398 2.14 0.84 26.73
CA ARG A 398 1.85 0.04 27.93
C ARG A 398 2.91 -1.02 28.21
N ALA A 399 3.47 -1.64 27.19
CA ALA A 399 4.53 -2.62 27.36
C ALA A 399 5.84 -1.98 27.85
N LEU A 400 6.16 -0.78 27.38
CA LEU A 400 7.28 0.01 27.88
C LEU A 400 7.06 0.45 29.31
N ASP A 401 5.86 0.93 29.67
CA ASP A 401 5.52 1.34 31.03
C ASP A 401 5.59 0.20 32.06
N ALA A 402 5.34 -1.04 31.61
CA ALA A 402 5.35 -2.22 32.46
C ALA A 402 6.76 -2.77 32.77
N GLY A 403 7.84 -2.15 32.30
CA GLY A 403 9.20 -2.61 32.60
C GLY A 403 10.28 -1.59 32.31
N SER A 404 11.50 -1.88 32.73
CA SER A 404 12.71 -1.07 32.49
C SER A 404 13.75 -1.84 31.68
N GLY A 405 14.88 -1.21 31.37
CA GLY A 405 16.02 -1.84 30.70
C GLY A 405 16.16 -1.50 29.21
N PRO A 406 17.13 -2.11 28.52
CA PRO A 406 17.38 -1.86 27.10
C PRO A 406 16.21 -2.34 26.23
N VAL A 407 15.86 -1.56 25.21
CA VAL A 407 14.79 -1.85 24.27
C VAL A 407 15.27 -1.80 22.83
N VAL A 408 14.91 -2.81 22.04
CA VAL A 408 15.06 -2.81 20.58
C VAL A 408 13.69 -2.84 19.94
N VAL A 409 13.45 -2.01 18.93
CA VAL A 409 12.23 -1.99 18.12
C VAL A 409 12.57 -2.33 16.67
N LEU A 410 11.98 -3.41 16.16
CA LEU A 410 12.10 -3.84 14.77
C LEU A 410 10.88 -3.38 13.98
N LEU A 411 11.11 -2.81 12.81
CA LEU A 411 10.07 -2.55 11.80
C LEU A 411 10.72 -2.55 10.42
N HIS A 412 9.95 -2.30 9.37
CA HIS A 412 10.46 -2.31 8.00
C HIS A 412 10.69 -0.90 7.45
N HIS A 413 9.66 -0.04 7.48
CA HIS A 413 9.75 1.33 6.98
C HIS A 413 10.62 2.22 7.88
N HIS A 414 11.25 3.24 7.27
CA HIS A 414 12.04 4.25 7.99
C HIS A 414 11.18 5.01 8.99
N VAL A 415 11.74 5.38 10.14
CA VAL A 415 11.00 6.13 11.20
C VAL A 415 11.28 7.64 11.20
N ALA A 416 12.31 8.04 10.48
CA ALA A 416 12.81 9.40 10.40
C ALA A 416 13.51 9.62 9.06
N ARG A 417 13.76 10.89 8.78
CA ARG A 417 14.52 11.35 7.63
C ARG A 417 16.00 11.30 7.93
N LEU A 418 16.78 11.03 6.90
CA LEU A 418 18.22 11.23 6.94
C LEU A 418 18.50 12.73 6.81
N ALA A 419 19.53 13.23 7.50
CA ALA A 419 20.00 14.59 7.28
C ALA A 419 20.51 14.72 5.85
N GLY A 420 19.97 15.69 5.11
CA GLY A 420 20.31 15.91 3.70
C GLY A 420 19.24 16.68 2.95
N PRO A 421 19.44 16.89 1.62
CA PRO A 421 18.44 17.50 0.76
C PRO A 421 17.10 16.77 0.81
N LEU A 422 16.02 17.52 0.60
CA LEU A 422 14.68 16.94 0.47
C LEU A 422 14.61 16.10 -0.80
N SER A 423 14.64 14.78 -0.68
CA SER A 423 14.25 13.87 -1.77
C SER A 423 12.74 13.64 -1.75
N LEU A 424 12.09 13.81 -2.91
CA LEU A 424 10.66 13.50 -3.04
C LEU A 424 10.39 12.01 -2.84
N ASN A 425 11.32 11.13 -3.26
CA ASN A 425 11.19 9.68 -3.10
C ASN A 425 11.14 9.29 -1.61
N ASP A 426 11.95 9.94 -0.77
CA ASP A 426 11.97 9.71 0.67
C ASP A 426 10.61 9.95 1.34
N THR A 427 9.80 10.83 0.76
CA THR A 427 8.46 11.17 1.25
C THR A 427 7.54 9.96 1.26
N PHE A 428 7.77 9.01 0.34
CA PHE A 428 6.97 7.82 0.19
C PHE A 428 7.53 6.60 0.90
N GLN A 429 8.75 6.65 1.43
CA GLN A 429 9.49 5.50 1.99
C GLN A 429 9.60 5.54 3.53
N ILE A 430 8.77 6.35 4.19
CA ILE A 430 8.79 6.57 5.64
C ILE A 430 7.48 6.14 6.29
N ALA A 431 7.57 5.67 7.54
CA ALA A 431 6.43 5.53 8.42
C ALA A 431 5.87 6.90 8.80
N MET A 432 4.64 7.20 8.34
CA MET A 432 3.95 8.47 8.57
C MET A 432 3.74 8.86 10.05
N ASP A 433 3.87 7.90 10.96
CA ASP A 433 3.81 8.09 12.41
C ASP A 433 5.10 7.66 13.13
N GLY A 434 6.23 7.63 12.41
CA GLY A 434 7.57 7.32 12.91
C GLY A 434 8.03 8.29 14.00
N THR A 435 7.83 9.61 13.82
CA THR A 435 8.12 10.61 14.88
C THR A 435 7.42 10.27 16.20
N ARG A 436 6.18 9.76 16.15
CA ARG A 436 5.45 9.40 17.36
C ARG A 436 6.04 8.17 18.07
N LEU A 437 6.59 7.22 17.31
CA LEU A 437 7.34 6.10 17.88
C LEU A 437 8.63 6.60 18.54
N LEU A 438 9.36 7.48 17.87
CA LEU A 438 10.62 8.03 18.37
C LEU A 438 10.43 8.87 19.65
N GLU A 439 9.40 9.71 19.71
CA GLU A 439 9.03 10.46 20.92
C GLU A 439 8.66 9.53 22.09
N LEU A 440 7.94 8.44 21.79
CA LEU A 440 7.57 7.43 22.79
C LEU A 440 8.80 6.72 23.37
N LEU A 441 9.77 6.37 22.52
CA LEU A 441 11.02 5.74 22.94
C LEU A 441 11.96 6.71 23.66
N ALA A 442 11.99 7.99 23.24
CA ALA A 442 12.76 9.03 23.92
C ALA A 442 12.21 9.27 25.35
N ALA A 443 10.88 9.36 25.50
CA ALA A 443 10.25 9.46 26.81
C ALA A 443 10.52 8.23 27.69
N TYR A 444 10.56 7.03 27.10
CA TYR A 444 10.96 5.82 27.81
C TYR A 444 12.42 5.87 28.31
N GLN A 445 13.34 6.35 27.47
CA GLN A 445 14.76 6.50 27.84
C GLN A 445 14.94 7.52 28.98
N GLN A 446 14.21 8.64 28.94
CA GLN A 446 14.26 9.67 29.98
C GLN A 446 13.86 9.17 31.38
N LYS A 447 12.97 8.16 31.48
CA LYS A 447 12.55 7.62 32.78
C LYS A 447 13.71 7.03 33.58
N ASN A 448 14.74 6.52 32.91
CA ASN A 448 15.96 6.03 33.54
C ASN A 448 17.11 6.05 32.52
N PRO A 449 17.79 7.18 32.31
CA PRO A 449 18.79 7.33 31.26
C PRO A 449 19.96 6.33 31.35
N ALA A 450 20.29 5.87 32.56
CA ALA A 450 21.35 4.91 32.82
C ALA A 450 20.97 3.45 32.49
N ARG A 451 19.67 3.12 32.42
CA ARG A 451 19.21 1.74 32.19
C ARG A 451 18.35 1.56 30.94
N ASN A 452 17.66 2.60 30.50
CA ASN A 452 16.64 2.51 29.46
C ASN A 452 17.19 2.97 28.09
N SER A 453 18.18 2.27 27.54
CA SER A 453 18.60 2.57 26.17
C SER A 453 17.55 2.08 25.15
N ALA A 454 17.41 2.78 24.02
CA ALA A 454 16.44 2.44 22.99
C ALA A 454 17.09 2.45 21.60
N LEU A 455 16.87 1.38 20.85
CA LEU A 455 17.32 1.20 19.46
C LEU A 455 16.13 0.89 18.56
N VAL A 456 16.10 1.50 17.39
CA VAL A 456 15.19 1.15 16.30
C VAL A 456 15.99 0.56 15.14
N LEU A 457 15.58 -0.62 14.67
CA LEU A 457 16.16 -1.30 13.52
C LEU A 457 15.12 -1.38 12.40
N HIS A 458 15.48 -0.99 11.19
CA HIS A 458 14.61 -1.09 10.02
C HIS A 458 15.38 -1.32 8.71
N GLY A 459 14.66 -1.52 7.61
CA GLY A 459 15.18 -1.80 6.27
C GLY A 459 14.67 -0.82 5.21
N HIS A 460 14.10 -1.35 4.13
CA HIS A 460 13.28 -0.70 3.09
C HIS A 460 14.00 0.15 2.05
N LYS A 461 14.93 1.03 2.44
CA LYS A 461 15.63 1.90 1.46
C LYS A 461 16.93 1.34 0.91
N HIS A 462 17.29 0.13 1.34
CA HIS A 462 18.57 -0.52 1.00
C HIS A 462 19.81 0.31 1.33
N LEU A 463 19.66 1.32 2.20
CA LEU A 463 20.71 2.24 2.59
C LEU A 463 21.12 1.96 4.04
N ALA A 464 22.42 1.76 4.24
CA ALA A 464 23.01 1.65 5.56
C ALA A 464 23.08 3.03 6.21
N PHE A 465 22.51 3.18 7.38
CA PHE A 465 22.60 4.42 8.14
C PHE A 465 22.53 4.11 9.64
N PHE A 466 23.44 4.70 10.42
CA PHE A 466 23.34 4.73 11.86
C PHE A 466 23.34 6.16 12.36
N GLY A 467 22.40 6.48 13.23
CA GLY A 467 22.31 7.80 13.82
C GLY A 467 21.34 7.83 14.98
N HIS A 468 21.05 9.04 15.45
CA HIS A 468 20.18 9.23 16.60
C HIS A 468 19.12 10.27 16.35
N TYR A 469 17.98 9.98 16.95
CA TYR A 469 16.94 10.94 17.18
C TYR A 469 17.09 11.53 18.59
N ARG A 470 16.95 12.86 18.70
CA ARG A 470 16.88 13.59 19.96
C ARG A 470 15.51 14.26 20.04
N SER A 471 14.72 13.92 21.06
CA SER A 471 13.43 14.59 21.27
C SER A 471 13.67 16.01 21.80
N LYS A 472 12.77 16.92 21.43
CA LYS A 472 12.75 18.29 21.95
C LYS A 472 12.52 18.34 23.46
N THR A 473 11.90 17.30 24.02
CA THR A 473 11.65 17.17 25.45
C THR A 473 12.79 16.46 26.20
N GLY A 474 13.85 16.07 25.50
CA GLY A 474 15.00 15.35 26.05
C GLY A 474 15.05 13.89 25.60
N GLY A 475 16.10 13.19 26.02
CA GLY A 475 16.30 11.78 25.68
C GLY A 475 16.72 11.52 24.23
N ARG A 476 17.22 10.31 24.02
CA ARG A 476 17.90 9.90 22.78
C ARG A 476 17.47 8.50 22.38
N VAL A 477 17.27 8.29 21.09
CA VAL A 477 16.96 6.98 20.50
C VAL A 477 17.95 6.72 19.37
N SER A 478 18.62 5.58 19.41
CA SER A 478 19.46 5.11 18.30
C SER A 478 18.59 4.53 17.20
N VAL A 479 18.97 4.77 15.95
CA VAL A 479 18.25 4.29 14.77
C VAL A 479 19.26 3.75 13.77
N TYR A 480 19.05 2.51 13.36
CA TYR A 480 19.81 1.85 12.30
C TYR A 480 18.89 1.46 11.15
N ALA A 481 19.26 1.92 9.95
CA ALA A 481 18.75 1.41 8.69
C ALA A 481 19.74 0.36 8.18
N HIS A 482 19.27 -0.86 7.98
CA HIS A 482 20.04 -1.91 7.33
C HIS A 482 19.88 -1.79 5.81
N PRO A 483 20.96 -1.94 5.02
CA PRO A 483 20.84 -2.10 3.58
C PRO A 483 20.21 -3.46 3.24
N SER A 484 19.94 -3.72 1.97
CA SER A 484 19.49 -5.05 1.58
C SER A 484 20.58 -6.08 1.88
N SER A 485 20.18 -7.17 2.52
CA SER A 485 21.09 -8.25 2.85
C SER A 485 21.47 -9.08 1.63
N THR A 486 20.67 -9.09 0.57
CA THR A 486 20.92 -9.91 -0.64
C THR A 486 21.24 -9.07 -1.87
N LEU A 487 20.67 -7.88 -1.98
CA LEU A 487 20.83 -6.99 -3.14
C LEU A 487 21.93 -5.96 -2.96
N GLY A 488 22.30 -5.63 -1.73
CA GLY A 488 23.39 -4.71 -1.49
C GLY A 488 22.97 -3.36 -0.92
N HIS A 489 23.96 -2.46 -0.86
CA HIS A 489 23.86 -1.13 -0.30
C HIS A 489 23.58 -0.18 -1.44
N GLU A 490 22.52 0.61 -1.32
CA GLU A 490 22.15 1.60 -2.31
C GLU A 490 22.95 2.89 -2.10
N THR A 491 23.77 3.23 -3.10
CA THR A 491 24.48 4.51 -3.19
C THR A 491 24.09 5.17 -4.51
N ASP A 492 23.61 6.41 -4.45
CA ASP A 492 23.23 7.18 -5.64
C ASP A 492 22.27 6.43 -6.59
N GLY A 493 21.31 5.69 -6.01
CA GLY A 493 20.32 4.91 -6.74
C GLY A 493 20.81 3.57 -7.29
N HIS A 494 22.04 3.15 -6.98
CA HIS A 494 22.64 1.91 -7.43
C HIS A 494 22.95 0.97 -6.26
N LEU A 495 22.57 -0.29 -6.38
CA LEU A 495 22.86 -1.36 -5.43
C LEU A 495 24.25 -1.94 -5.68
N ASP A 496 25.08 -2.08 -4.65
CA ASP A 496 26.44 -2.63 -4.82
C ASP A 496 26.50 -4.17 -5.01
N GLY A 497 25.37 -4.88 -4.88
CA GLY A 497 25.30 -6.33 -5.05
C GLY A 497 25.96 -7.15 -3.93
N VAL A 498 26.47 -6.52 -2.86
CA VAL A 498 27.21 -7.21 -1.80
C VAL A 498 26.26 -7.68 -0.70
N ALA A 499 26.18 -8.99 -0.51
CA ALA A 499 25.35 -9.56 0.55
C ALA A 499 25.93 -9.26 1.94
N ARG A 500 25.09 -8.94 2.93
CA ARG A 500 25.53 -8.61 4.29
C ARG A 500 24.47 -8.79 5.36
N PHE A 501 24.90 -8.85 6.61
CA PHE A 501 24.04 -8.79 7.79
C PHE A 501 24.60 -7.79 8.80
N ALA A 502 23.85 -7.45 9.84
CA ALA A 502 24.34 -6.60 10.93
C ALA A 502 24.34 -7.35 12.27
N ALA A 503 25.46 -7.32 12.99
CA ALA A 503 25.55 -7.75 14.38
C ALA A 503 25.29 -6.56 15.30
N VAL A 504 24.28 -6.68 16.15
CA VAL A 504 23.88 -5.63 17.09
C VAL A 504 24.33 -6.00 18.48
N ARG A 505 25.08 -5.10 19.11
CA ARG A 505 25.69 -5.29 20.44
C ARG A 505 25.24 -4.21 21.40
N LEU A 506 25.30 -4.54 22.69
CA LEU A 506 25.05 -3.60 23.78
C LEU A 506 26.25 -3.57 24.72
N THR A 507 26.83 -2.39 24.93
CA THR A 507 27.93 -2.20 25.89
C THR A 507 27.40 -2.20 27.33
N GLU A 508 28.30 -2.32 28.29
CA GLU A 508 27.97 -2.23 29.73
C GLU A 508 27.38 -0.85 30.10
N ASP A 509 27.80 0.21 29.42
CA ASP A 509 27.26 1.57 29.54
C ASP A 509 25.88 1.76 28.89
N GLY A 510 25.29 0.69 28.34
CA GLY A 510 23.99 0.74 27.67
C GLY A 510 24.03 1.38 26.27
N ILE A 511 25.20 1.47 25.64
CA ILE A 511 25.37 2.02 24.30
C ILE A 511 25.15 0.92 23.25
N TRP A 512 24.29 1.20 22.29
CA TRP A 512 24.05 0.30 21.15
C TRP A 512 25.15 0.44 20.11
N ARG A 513 25.71 -0.69 19.67
CA ARG A 513 26.68 -0.77 18.57
C ARG A 513 26.14 -1.66 17.45
N VAL A 514 26.46 -1.31 16.21
CA VAL A 514 26.00 -2.06 15.03
C VAL A 514 27.17 -2.28 14.08
N GLU A 515 27.57 -3.54 13.93
CA GLU A 515 28.64 -3.97 13.04
C GLU A 515 28.02 -4.57 11.77
N THR A 516 28.32 -4.01 10.59
CA THR A 516 27.82 -4.56 9.32
C THR A 516 28.86 -5.51 8.74
N HIS A 517 28.47 -6.77 8.49
CA HIS A 517 29.34 -7.84 8.01
C HIS A 517 29.04 -8.16 6.54
N PRO A 518 29.83 -7.64 5.58
CA PRO A 518 29.71 -8.04 4.19
C PRO A 518 30.25 -9.46 3.99
N LEU A 519 29.53 -10.25 3.19
CA LEU A 519 30.06 -11.52 2.68
C LEU A 519 31.17 -11.24 1.69
N ARG A 520 32.34 -11.82 1.95
CA ARG A 520 33.43 -11.83 0.97
C ARG A 520 32.98 -12.63 -0.26
N PRO A 521 33.33 -12.18 -1.48
CA PRO A 521 33.08 -12.97 -2.69
C PRO A 521 33.71 -14.36 -2.54
N ALA A 522 32.99 -15.40 -2.97
CA ALA A 522 33.48 -16.78 -2.88
C ALA A 522 34.78 -17.03 -3.66
N ARG A 523 35.16 -16.14 -4.60
CA ARG A 523 36.36 -16.26 -5.43
C ARG A 523 37.67 -16.20 -4.65
N ASP A 524 37.70 -15.57 -3.47
CA ASP A 524 38.93 -15.50 -2.68
C ASP A 524 39.18 -16.75 -1.84
N ALA A 525 38.15 -17.59 -1.62
CA ALA A 525 38.29 -18.84 -0.86
C ALA A 525 39.04 -19.94 -1.64
N ALA A 526 38.99 -19.90 -2.99
CA ALA A 526 39.74 -20.83 -3.83
C ALA A 526 41.25 -20.50 -3.92
N ALA A 527 41.65 -19.31 -3.46
CA ALA A 527 43.05 -18.88 -3.39
C ALA A 527 43.63 -18.94 -1.96
N SER A 528 42.97 -19.63 -1.03
CA SER A 528 43.54 -19.90 0.30
C SER A 528 44.70 -20.91 0.15
N PRO A 529 45.91 -20.61 0.66
CA PRO A 529 47.12 -21.33 0.31
C PRO A 529 47.13 -22.73 0.94
N ALA A 530 46.82 -23.75 0.14
CA ALA A 530 47.18 -25.13 0.42
C ALA A 530 48.72 -25.37 0.48
N ALA A 531 49.53 -24.31 0.49
CA ALA A 531 51.00 -24.36 0.52
C ALA A 531 51.62 -24.27 1.93
N ALA A 532 50.84 -24.10 3.00
CA ALA A 532 51.40 -23.93 4.35
C ALA A 532 51.56 -25.24 5.17
N VAL A 533 51.24 -26.41 4.61
CA VAL A 533 51.33 -27.72 5.32
C VAL A 533 52.44 -28.63 4.75
N ALA A 534 53.24 -28.16 3.78
CA ALA A 534 54.35 -28.94 3.21
C ALA A 534 55.75 -28.47 3.69
N ALA A 535 55.82 -27.70 4.77
CA ALA A 535 57.08 -27.28 5.39
C ALA A 535 56.94 -27.26 6.92
N SER A 536 56.78 -28.43 7.53
CA SER A 536 57.06 -28.71 8.94
C SER A 536 57.46 -30.16 9.12
#